data_AF-A0A2T7SWB9-F1
#
_entry.id   AF-A0A2T7SWB9-F1
#
_cell.length_a   1.000
_cell.length_b   1.000
_cell.length_c   1.000
_cell.angle_alpha   90.00
_cell.angle_beta   90.00
_cell.angle_gamma   90.00
#
_symmetry.space_group_name_H-M   'P 1'
#
loop_
_entity.id
_entity.type
_entity.pdbx_description
1 polymer ?
#
loop_
_entity_poly.entity_id
_entity_poly.type
_entity_poly.pdbx_seq_one_letter_code
_entity_poly.pdbx_strand_id
1 'polypeptide(L)'
;MSRPQPPLPQALPQVLWIGGPPGAGKTTVARLIARRRGLRWYNADAHTWEHRDRAIAAGHPAAIRFEALPRAERWSVPESELIAMSLHHERGRMIVDDLRALPAAPLTIAEGTPITPAVVATVPGGPAASVWLQPSAEIQRARLRERGLSAGPLTLYRSLVGEIEAEVAEYGAHRLVIDGDSGVEETVAAVEKIFAGALSMGPVAETAGERARLLRYANRAVVAQYEAFFARPWSPGDARTAVHAFACECGREDCRDDIDLAIADFPAPPDDAASPPVLAPGHHRAR
;
A
#
# COMPACT_ATOMS: atom_id res chain seq x y z
N MET A 1 -32.21 -3.48 32.23
CA MET A 1 -30.92 -3.96 31.70
C MET A 1 -30.53 -3.04 30.56
N SER A 2 -29.59 -2.11 30.79
CA SER A 2 -29.14 -1.18 29.75
C SER A 2 -28.34 -1.92 28.68
N ARG A 3 -28.68 -1.71 27.41
CA ARG A 3 -27.87 -2.19 26.28
C ARG A 3 -26.45 -1.63 26.43
N PRO A 4 -25.39 -2.46 26.26
CA PRO A 4 -24.03 -1.96 26.24
C PRO A 4 -23.90 -0.92 25.12
N GLN A 5 -23.38 0.24 25.49
CA GLN A 5 -23.07 1.32 24.57
C GLN A 5 -21.97 0.82 23.63
N PRO A 6 -22.08 0.97 22.29
CA PRO A 6 -21.01 0.59 21.39
C PRO A 6 -19.74 1.36 21.78
N PRO A 7 -18.55 0.74 21.69
CA PRO A 7 -17.30 1.44 21.98
C PRO A 7 -17.24 2.71 21.12
N LEU A 8 -16.82 3.81 21.74
CA LEU A 8 -16.59 5.07 21.01
C LEU A 8 -15.66 4.77 19.83
N PRO A 9 -15.93 5.33 18.63
CA PRO A 9 -15.06 5.12 17.48
C PRO A 9 -13.63 5.50 17.88
N GLN A 10 -12.68 4.57 17.75
CA GLN A 10 -11.28 4.89 17.98
C GLN A 10 -10.87 6.01 17.03
N ALA A 11 -10.22 7.05 17.56
CA ALA A 11 -9.66 8.11 16.73
C ALA A 11 -8.62 7.51 15.78
N LEU A 12 -8.60 7.97 14.52
CA LEU A 12 -7.61 7.50 13.55
C LEU A 12 -6.20 7.87 14.06
N PRO A 13 -5.22 6.95 14.01
CA PRO A 13 -3.83 7.32 14.24
C PRO A 13 -3.39 8.40 13.25
N GLN A 14 -2.36 9.16 13.61
CA GLN A 14 -1.77 10.14 12.69
C GLN A 14 -1.13 9.39 11.50
N VAL A 15 -1.60 9.72 10.30
CA VAL A 15 -1.22 9.04 9.05
C VAL A 15 -0.65 10.05 8.06
N LEU A 16 0.43 9.66 7.38
CA LEU A 16 0.99 10.34 6.22
C LEU A 16 0.50 9.62 4.96
N TRP A 17 -0.12 10.34 4.03
CA TRP A 17 -0.80 9.74 2.88
C TRP A 17 0.00 9.98 1.59
N ILE A 18 0.32 8.90 0.87
CA ILE A 18 0.90 8.99 -0.47
C ILE A 18 -0.05 8.35 -1.48
N GLY A 19 -0.73 9.21 -2.25
CA GLY A 19 -1.58 8.79 -3.38
C GLY A 19 -0.87 8.91 -4.72
N GLY A 20 -1.58 8.54 -5.78
CA GLY A 20 -1.14 8.71 -7.17
C GLY A 20 -1.33 7.47 -8.03
N PRO A 21 -1.16 7.60 -9.35
CA PRO A 21 -1.48 6.53 -10.29
C PRO A 21 -0.47 5.36 -10.27
N PRO A 22 -0.81 4.22 -10.90
CA PRO A 22 0.14 3.13 -11.11
C PRO A 22 1.41 3.61 -11.82
N GLY A 23 2.58 3.14 -11.38
CA GLY A 23 3.88 3.55 -11.92
C GLY A 23 4.44 4.87 -11.38
N ALA A 24 3.75 5.55 -10.45
CA ALA A 24 4.22 6.82 -9.89
C ALA A 24 5.45 6.72 -8.95
N GLY A 25 5.80 5.52 -8.47
CA GLY A 25 6.94 5.33 -7.54
C GLY A 25 6.58 5.44 -6.05
N LYS A 26 5.28 5.46 -5.73
CA LYS A 26 4.73 5.58 -4.37
C LYS A 26 5.35 4.60 -3.37
N THR A 27 5.29 3.30 -3.68
CA THR A 27 5.82 2.23 -2.84
C THR A 27 7.31 2.42 -2.55
N THR A 28 8.11 2.81 -3.55
CA THR A 28 9.55 3.07 -3.35
C THR A 28 9.76 4.21 -2.36
N VAL A 29 9.08 5.34 -2.55
CA VAL A 29 9.19 6.51 -1.67
C VAL A 29 8.70 6.19 -0.26
N ALA A 30 7.52 5.58 -0.12
CA ALA A 30 6.92 5.22 1.16
C ALA A 30 7.82 4.26 1.97
N ARG A 31 8.34 3.22 1.32
CA ARG A 31 9.26 2.24 1.94
C ARG A 31 10.54 2.90 2.45
N LEU A 32 11.14 3.79 1.66
CA LEU A 32 12.37 4.49 2.04
C LEU A 32 12.14 5.42 3.24
N ILE A 33 11.05 6.20 3.22
CA ILE A 33 10.70 7.09 4.34
C ILE A 33 10.35 6.29 5.59
N ALA A 34 9.53 5.24 5.47
CA ALA A 34 9.16 4.38 6.61
C ALA A 34 10.39 3.77 7.28
N ARG A 35 11.31 3.20 6.50
CA ARG A 35 12.55 2.60 7.02
C ARG A 35 13.46 3.64 7.66
N ARG A 36 13.69 4.77 7.00
CA ARG A 36 14.57 5.85 7.46
C ARG A 36 14.04 6.52 8.72
N ARG A 37 12.73 6.77 8.78
CA ARG A 37 12.08 7.52 9.87
C ARG A 37 11.43 6.64 10.92
N GLY A 38 11.42 5.32 10.76
CA GLY A 38 10.88 4.40 11.77
C GLY A 38 9.36 4.42 11.83
N LEU A 39 8.72 4.52 10.67
CA LEU A 39 7.25 4.59 10.55
C LEU A 39 6.69 3.21 10.23
N ARG A 40 5.44 2.97 10.62
CA ARG A 40 4.66 1.84 10.12
C ARG A 40 4.32 2.09 8.66
N TRP A 41 4.53 1.09 7.82
CA TRP A 41 4.24 1.16 6.40
C TRP A 41 2.96 0.37 6.09
N TYR A 42 1.91 1.06 5.63
CA TYR A 42 0.66 0.45 5.16
C TYR A 42 0.61 0.51 3.63
N ASN A 43 0.74 -0.65 2.99
CA ASN A 43 0.66 -0.80 1.54
C ASN A 43 -0.74 -1.25 1.14
N ALA A 44 -1.52 -0.38 0.49
CA ALA A 44 -2.88 -0.72 0.10
C ALA A 44 -2.96 -1.98 -0.79
N ASP A 45 -1.97 -2.23 -1.65
CA ASP A 45 -1.97 -3.39 -2.57
C ASP A 45 -1.86 -4.72 -1.82
N ALA A 46 -1.28 -4.71 -0.61
CA ALA A 46 -1.22 -5.86 0.30
C ALA A 46 -2.56 -6.18 1.00
N HIS A 47 -3.62 -5.43 0.71
CA HIS A 47 -4.97 -5.67 1.25
C HIS A 47 -6.02 -5.85 0.14
N THR A 48 -5.60 -6.11 -1.09
CA THR A 48 -6.51 -6.15 -2.26
C THR A 48 -7.57 -7.25 -2.12
N TRP A 49 -7.18 -8.46 -1.73
CA TRP A 49 -8.14 -9.58 -1.64
C TRP A 49 -9.01 -9.50 -0.39
N GLU A 50 -8.44 -9.06 0.73
CA GLU A 50 -9.20 -8.76 1.96
C GLU A 50 -10.30 -7.71 1.68
N HIS A 51 -9.93 -6.60 1.02
CA HIS A 51 -10.90 -5.57 0.65
C HIS A 51 -11.94 -6.08 -0.34
N ARG A 52 -11.56 -6.98 -1.26
CA ARG A 52 -12.52 -7.61 -2.16
C ARG A 52 -13.53 -8.47 -1.40
N ASP A 53 -13.10 -9.24 -0.41
CA ASP A 53 -14.01 -10.06 0.41
C ASP A 53 -14.95 -9.19 1.23
N ARG A 54 -14.44 -8.10 1.83
CA ARG A 54 -15.28 -7.09 2.49
C ARG A 54 -16.30 -6.47 1.54
N ALA A 55 -15.89 -6.13 0.32
CA ALA A 55 -16.79 -5.58 -0.71
C ALA A 55 -17.90 -6.58 -1.09
N ILE A 56 -17.56 -7.86 -1.26
CA ILE A 56 -18.53 -8.93 -1.54
C ILE A 56 -19.50 -9.11 -0.39
N ALA A 57 -19.01 -9.16 0.85
CA ALA A 57 -19.83 -9.28 2.05
C ALA A 57 -20.80 -8.08 2.20
N ALA A 58 -20.39 -6.89 1.77
CA ALA A 58 -21.22 -5.69 1.72
C ALA A 58 -22.15 -5.63 0.49
N GLY A 59 -22.13 -6.63 -0.39
CA GLY A 59 -23.00 -6.71 -1.57
C GLY A 59 -22.57 -5.81 -2.74
N HIS A 60 -21.32 -5.36 -2.81
CA HIS A 60 -20.85 -4.51 -3.92
C HIS A 60 -20.92 -5.27 -5.26
N PRO A 61 -21.73 -4.79 -6.24
CA PRO A 61 -21.96 -5.52 -7.48
C PRO A 61 -20.68 -5.80 -8.26
N ALA A 62 -19.76 -4.82 -8.34
CA ALA A 62 -18.51 -4.96 -9.08
C ALA A 62 -17.56 -5.99 -8.46
N ALA A 63 -17.55 -6.13 -7.13
CA ALA A 63 -16.74 -7.13 -6.44
C ALA A 63 -17.25 -8.55 -6.71
N ILE A 64 -18.57 -8.74 -6.61
CA ILE A 64 -19.25 -10.00 -6.92
C ILE A 64 -19.05 -10.37 -8.40
N ARG A 65 -19.20 -9.38 -9.28
CA ARG A 65 -19.01 -9.53 -10.73
C ARG A 65 -17.61 -10.01 -11.08
N PHE A 66 -16.57 -9.46 -10.46
CA PHE A 66 -15.18 -9.88 -10.68
C PHE A 66 -14.96 -11.36 -10.33
N GLU A 67 -15.50 -11.82 -9.20
CA GLU A 67 -15.37 -13.22 -8.77
C GLU A 67 -16.18 -14.18 -9.64
N ALA A 68 -17.36 -13.75 -10.10
CA ALA A 68 -18.22 -14.55 -10.99
C ALA A 68 -17.64 -14.67 -12.42
N LEU A 69 -16.82 -13.71 -12.87
CA LEU A 69 -16.20 -13.75 -14.19
C LEU A 69 -15.12 -14.84 -14.29
N PRO A 70 -15.15 -15.65 -15.37
CA PRO A 70 -14.00 -16.48 -15.73
C PRO A 70 -12.74 -15.62 -15.85
N ARG A 71 -11.63 -16.11 -15.28
CA ARG A 71 -10.37 -15.35 -15.21
C ARG A 71 -9.91 -14.80 -16.57
N ALA A 72 -10.07 -15.59 -17.63
CA ALA A 72 -9.67 -15.22 -18.99
C ALA A 72 -10.46 -14.01 -19.53
N GLU A 73 -11.69 -13.80 -19.06
CA GLU A 73 -12.59 -12.75 -19.55
C GLU A 73 -12.48 -11.44 -18.75
N ARG A 74 -11.96 -11.49 -17.52
CA ARG A 74 -11.90 -10.32 -16.60
C ARG A 74 -11.22 -9.09 -17.16
N TRP A 75 -10.28 -9.31 -18.08
CA TRP A 75 -9.43 -8.27 -18.65
C TRP A 75 -9.93 -7.79 -20.02
N SER A 76 -11.05 -8.34 -20.51
CA SER A 76 -11.64 -8.05 -21.82
C SER A 76 -12.99 -7.33 -21.72
N VAL A 77 -13.44 -7.01 -20.50
CA VAL A 77 -14.64 -6.19 -20.29
C VAL A 77 -14.35 -4.71 -20.58
N PRO A 78 -15.38 -3.86 -20.75
CA PRO A 78 -15.21 -2.42 -20.95
C PRO A 78 -14.39 -1.74 -19.84
N GLU A 79 -13.71 -0.63 -20.17
CA GLU A 79 -12.84 0.08 -19.23
C GLU A 79 -13.55 0.52 -17.95
N SER A 80 -14.79 1.00 -18.06
CA SER A 80 -15.61 1.38 -16.91
C SER A 80 -15.87 0.21 -15.96
N GLU A 81 -16.05 -1.00 -16.49
CA GLU A 81 -16.20 -2.21 -15.69
C GLU A 81 -14.86 -2.63 -15.07
N LEU A 82 -13.73 -2.46 -15.77
CA LEU A 82 -12.40 -2.68 -15.17
C LEU A 82 -12.16 -1.76 -13.97
N ILE A 83 -12.47 -0.47 -14.09
CA ILE A 83 -12.32 0.51 -12.99
C ILE A 83 -13.22 0.10 -11.82
N ALA A 84 -14.51 -0.15 -12.07
CA ALA A 84 -15.45 -0.56 -11.03
C ALA A 84 -14.99 -1.86 -10.33
N MET A 85 -14.55 -2.87 -11.09
CA MET A 85 -14.08 -4.14 -10.54
C MET A 85 -12.73 -4.03 -9.82
N SER A 86 -11.92 -3.00 -10.10
CA SER A 86 -10.70 -2.69 -9.37
C SER A 86 -10.97 -2.15 -7.95
N LEU A 87 -12.21 -1.72 -7.71
CA LEU A 87 -12.67 -1.12 -6.45
C LEU A 87 -11.88 0.13 -6.04
N HIS A 88 -11.44 0.92 -7.04
CA HIS A 88 -10.62 2.13 -6.81
C HIS A 88 -11.29 3.11 -5.83
N HIS A 89 -12.59 3.36 -6.00
CA HIS A 89 -13.31 4.32 -5.15
C HIS A 89 -13.81 3.70 -3.83
N GLU A 90 -14.02 2.39 -3.78
CA GLU A 90 -14.56 1.69 -2.62
C GLU A 90 -13.46 1.38 -1.58
N ARG A 91 -12.26 1.00 -2.03
CA ARG A 91 -11.17 0.54 -1.16
C ARG A 91 -10.67 1.63 -0.22
N GLY A 92 -10.79 2.91 -0.57
CA GLY A 92 -10.35 4.01 0.30
C GLY A 92 -11.01 4.02 1.68
N ARG A 93 -12.31 3.70 1.77
CA ARG A 93 -13.00 3.61 3.08
C ARG A 93 -12.50 2.42 3.90
N MET A 94 -12.20 1.31 3.23
CA MET A 94 -11.65 0.11 3.86
C MET A 94 -10.24 0.37 4.41
N ILE A 95 -9.40 1.10 3.65
CA ILE A 95 -8.09 1.58 4.10
C ILE A 95 -8.22 2.42 5.38
N VAL A 96 -9.18 3.36 5.43
CA VAL A 96 -9.42 4.17 6.63
C VAL A 96 -9.83 3.32 7.83
N ASP A 97 -10.64 2.28 7.62
CA ASP A 97 -11.02 1.35 8.68
C ASP A 97 -9.84 0.54 9.20
N ASP A 98 -8.99 0.03 8.31
CA ASP A 98 -7.78 -0.72 8.68
C ASP A 98 -6.84 0.16 9.49
N LEU A 99 -6.58 1.38 9.02
CA LEU A 99 -5.72 2.34 9.70
C LEU A 99 -6.26 2.70 11.08
N ARG A 100 -7.59 2.77 11.26
CA ARG A 100 -8.21 3.00 12.57
C ARG A 100 -7.95 1.87 13.56
N ALA A 101 -7.80 0.63 13.06
CA ALA A 101 -7.49 -0.53 13.90
C ALA A 101 -6.00 -0.64 14.27
N LEU A 102 -5.13 0.19 13.68
CA LEU A 102 -3.69 0.18 13.98
C LEU A 102 -3.38 0.92 15.28
N PRO A 103 -2.28 0.52 15.98
CA PRO A 103 -1.82 1.26 17.15
C PRO A 103 -1.47 2.71 16.81
N ALA A 104 -1.75 3.62 17.76
CA ALA A 104 -1.50 5.06 17.62
C ALA A 104 -0.02 5.44 17.36
N ALA A 105 0.91 4.60 17.80
CA ALA A 105 2.35 4.78 17.62
C ALA A 105 3.02 3.52 17.04
N PRO A 106 4.11 3.67 16.27
CA PRO A 106 4.58 4.93 15.68
C PRO A 106 3.62 5.45 14.59
N LEU A 107 3.92 6.61 14.03
CA LEU A 107 3.26 7.16 12.84
C LEU A 107 3.13 6.09 11.74
N THR A 108 2.05 6.18 10.97
CA THR A 108 1.84 5.32 9.80
C THR A 108 1.98 6.13 8.53
N ILE A 109 2.73 5.62 7.56
CA ILE A 109 2.69 6.09 6.18
C ILE A 109 1.86 5.09 5.38
N ALA A 110 0.79 5.58 4.76
CA ALA A 110 -0.13 4.80 3.96
C ALA A 110 -0.01 5.22 2.50
N GLU A 111 0.27 4.27 1.62
CA GLU A 111 0.31 4.51 0.18
C GLU A 111 -0.53 3.52 -0.61
N GLY A 112 -1.04 3.99 -1.74
CA GLY A 112 -1.87 3.17 -2.60
C GLY A 112 -2.48 3.95 -3.74
N THR A 113 -2.80 3.24 -4.82
CA THR A 113 -3.61 3.81 -5.89
C THR A 113 -5.04 4.15 -5.42
N PRO A 114 -5.71 3.32 -4.58
CA PRO A 114 -7.04 3.67 -4.04
C PRO A 114 -7.06 4.75 -2.95
N ILE A 115 -5.92 5.38 -2.64
CA ILE A 115 -5.86 6.53 -1.72
C ILE A 115 -6.18 7.78 -2.53
N THR A 116 -7.47 8.10 -2.60
CA THR A 116 -7.99 9.24 -3.34
C THR A 116 -8.06 10.51 -2.46
N PRO A 117 -7.98 11.71 -3.06
CA PRO A 117 -8.19 12.96 -2.32
C PRO A 117 -9.51 13.00 -1.56
N ALA A 118 -10.59 12.46 -2.14
CA ALA A 118 -11.91 12.38 -1.53
C ALA A 118 -11.87 11.64 -0.18
N VAL A 119 -11.18 10.50 -0.13
CA VAL A 119 -11.06 9.68 1.08
C VAL A 119 -10.22 10.38 2.12
N VAL A 120 -9.08 10.94 1.73
CA VAL A 120 -8.18 11.68 2.64
C VAL A 120 -8.87 12.92 3.23
N ALA A 121 -9.72 13.60 2.45
CA ALA A 121 -10.50 14.75 2.92
C ALA A 121 -11.50 14.41 4.04
N THR A 122 -11.90 13.13 4.18
CA THR A 122 -12.76 12.69 5.29
C THR A 122 -12.01 12.53 6.62
N VAL A 123 -10.68 12.57 6.59
CA VAL A 123 -9.82 12.38 7.77
C VAL A 123 -9.39 13.76 8.30
N PRO A 124 -9.66 14.08 9.59
CA PRO A 124 -9.17 15.32 10.20
C PRO A 124 -7.66 15.47 10.08
N GLY A 125 -7.20 16.59 9.50
CA GLY A 125 -5.79 16.84 9.23
C GLY A 125 -5.18 16.02 8.07
N GLY A 126 -5.95 15.11 7.47
CA GLY A 126 -5.53 14.26 6.35
C GLY A 126 -4.97 15.07 5.16
N PRO A 127 -5.69 16.08 4.64
CA PRO A 127 -5.21 16.89 3.51
C PRO A 127 -3.85 17.55 3.75
N ALA A 128 -3.58 18.02 4.97
CA ALA A 128 -2.31 18.65 5.32
C ALA A 128 -1.14 17.65 5.42
N ALA A 129 -1.43 16.36 5.60
CA ALA A 129 -0.47 15.28 5.71
C ALA A 129 -0.51 14.35 4.48
N SER A 130 -0.78 14.91 3.29
CA SER A 130 -0.96 14.12 2.08
C SER A 130 -0.21 14.68 0.87
N VAL A 131 0.20 13.78 -0.03
CA VAL A 131 0.79 14.13 -1.33
C VAL A 131 0.40 13.09 -2.38
N TRP A 132 0.12 13.56 -3.60
CA TRP A 132 -0.06 12.69 -4.77
C TRP A 132 1.15 12.81 -5.69
N LEU A 133 1.84 11.68 -5.88
CA LEU A 133 2.95 11.59 -6.82
C LEU A 133 2.39 11.50 -8.24
N GLN A 134 2.77 12.44 -9.10
CA GLN A 134 2.30 12.48 -10.48
C GLN A 134 3.49 12.52 -11.45
N PRO A 135 3.88 11.36 -12.02
CA PRO A 135 4.90 11.33 -13.06
C PRO A 135 4.44 12.07 -14.31
N SER A 136 5.38 12.63 -15.08
CA SER A 136 5.06 13.13 -16.42
C SER A 136 4.49 12.00 -17.29
N ALA A 137 3.65 12.34 -18.28
CA ALA A 137 3.02 11.34 -19.15
C ALA A 137 4.05 10.46 -19.91
N GLU A 138 5.24 10.98 -20.19
CA GLU A 138 6.34 10.22 -20.78
C GLU A 138 6.90 9.18 -19.81
N ILE A 139 7.29 9.62 -18.61
CA ILE A 139 7.83 8.75 -17.56
C ILE A 139 6.81 7.69 -17.14
N GLN A 140 5.54 8.08 -17.04
CA GLN A 140 4.48 7.13 -16.72
C GLN A 140 4.36 6.03 -17.77
N ARG A 141 4.34 6.40 -19.06
CA ARG A 141 4.29 5.41 -20.15
C ARG A 141 5.52 4.52 -20.16
N ALA A 142 6.72 5.07 -19.94
CA ALA A 142 7.95 4.28 -19.86
C ALA A 142 7.89 3.24 -18.72
N ARG A 143 7.58 3.68 -17.50
CA ARG A 143 7.47 2.80 -16.33
C ARG A 143 6.38 1.75 -16.46
N LEU A 144 5.26 2.08 -17.12
CA LEU A 144 4.19 1.09 -17.39
C LEU A 144 4.62 0.04 -18.43
N ARG A 145 5.44 0.42 -19.44
CA ARG A 145 6.01 -0.54 -20.41
C ARG A 145 7.01 -1.48 -19.76
N GLU A 146 7.89 -0.97 -18.90
CA GLU A 146 8.89 -1.76 -18.17
C GLU A 146 8.26 -2.86 -17.29
N ARG A 147 7.03 -2.65 -16.81
CA ARG A 147 6.28 -3.64 -16.03
C ARG A 147 5.81 -4.85 -16.85
N GLY A 148 5.90 -4.83 -18.18
CA GLY A 148 5.54 -5.98 -19.02
C GLY A 148 4.09 -6.44 -18.87
N LEU A 149 3.16 -5.51 -18.58
CA LEU A 149 1.76 -5.84 -18.34
C LEU A 149 1.07 -6.35 -19.61
N SER A 150 0.17 -7.32 -19.46
CA SER A 150 -0.74 -7.69 -20.53
C SER A 150 -1.74 -6.57 -20.84
N ALA A 151 -2.41 -6.65 -22.00
CA ALA A 151 -3.24 -5.56 -22.52
C ALA A 151 -4.31 -5.07 -21.54
N GLY A 152 -5.07 -5.95 -20.89
CA GLY A 152 -6.16 -5.53 -20.01
C GLY A 152 -5.72 -4.81 -18.73
N PRO A 153 -4.77 -5.36 -17.93
CA PRO A 153 -4.18 -4.62 -16.82
C PRO A 153 -3.56 -3.29 -17.23
N LEU A 154 -2.92 -3.22 -18.41
CA LEU A 154 -2.40 -1.96 -18.95
C LEU A 154 -3.52 -0.96 -19.24
N THR A 155 -4.64 -1.40 -19.81
CA THR A 155 -5.83 -0.58 -20.02
C THR A 155 -6.34 -0.02 -18.70
N LEU A 156 -6.60 -0.86 -17.69
CA LEU A 156 -7.02 -0.40 -16.36
C LEU A 156 -6.05 0.64 -15.79
N TYR A 157 -4.74 0.36 -15.84
CA TYR A 157 -3.74 1.27 -15.26
C TYR A 157 -3.73 2.63 -15.97
N ARG A 158 -3.93 2.66 -17.30
CA ARG A 158 -4.04 3.90 -18.06
C ARG A 158 -5.31 4.67 -17.71
N SER A 159 -6.45 4.01 -17.57
CA SER A 159 -7.70 4.68 -17.20
C SER A 159 -7.60 5.26 -15.79
N LEU A 160 -6.98 4.54 -14.85
CA LEU A 160 -6.71 5.05 -13.49
C LEU A 160 -5.77 6.26 -13.46
N VAL A 161 -4.89 6.46 -14.45
CA VAL A 161 -4.09 7.70 -14.54
C VAL A 161 -5.02 8.90 -14.67
N GLY A 162 -5.89 8.88 -15.68
CA GLY A 162 -6.79 9.99 -15.96
C GLY A 162 -7.76 10.26 -14.82
N GLU A 163 -8.32 9.19 -14.23
CA GLU A 163 -9.21 9.29 -13.07
C GLU A 163 -8.54 10.01 -11.89
N ILE A 164 -7.33 9.57 -11.52
CA ILE A 164 -6.62 10.12 -10.36
C ILE A 164 -6.13 11.55 -10.63
N GLU A 165 -5.71 11.87 -11.86
CA GLU A 165 -5.35 13.24 -12.22
C GLU A 165 -6.56 14.19 -12.11
N ALA A 166 -7.74 13.73 -12.52
CA ALA A 166 -8.98 14.47 -12.37
C ALA A 166 -9.36 14.64 -10.89
N GLU A 167 -9.32 13.58 -10.08
CA GLU A 167 -9.60 13.64 -8.64
C GLU A 167 -8.64 14.61 -7.91
N VAL A 168 -7.34 14.57 -8.23
CA VAL A 168 -6.34 15.47 -7.63
C VAL A 168 -6.63 16.92 -8.00
N ALA A 169 -7.00 17.20 -9.25
CA ALA A 169 -7.34 18.55 -9.69
C ALA A 169 -8.64 19.07 -9.05
N GLU A 170 -9.68 18.24 -9.01
CA GLU A 170 -10.99 18.58 -8.43
C GLU A 170 -10.88 18.97 -6.96
N TYR A 171 -10.10 18.21 -6.18
CA TYR A 171 -9.93 18.45 -4.74
C TYR A 171 -8.84 19.47 -4.42
N GLY A 172 -8.12 19.99 -5.42
CA GLY A 172 -6.97 20.88 -5.21
C GLY A 172 -5.86 20.24 -4.36
N ALA A 173 -5.69 18.93 -4.49
CA ALA A 173 -4.82 18.13 -3.64
C ALA A 173 -3.34 18.41 -3.90
N HIS A 174 -2.50 18.27 -2.87
CA HIS A 174 -1.07 18.57 -2.99
C HIS A 174 -0.38 17.57 -3.93
N ARG A 175 0.06 18.05 -5.10
CA ARG A 175 0.71 17.24 -6.13
C ARG A 175 2.22 17.46 -6.12
N LEU A 176 2.97 16.36 -6.15
CA LEU A 176 4.40 16.37 -6.47
C LEU A 176 4.60 15.82 -7.89
N VAL A 177 5.04 16.68 -8.80
CA VAL A 177 5.35 16.28 -10.18
C VAL A 177 6.70 15.58 -10.21
N ILE A 178 6.78 14.43 -10.87
CA ILE A 178 8.03 13.68 -11.07
C ILE A 178 8.39 13.76 -12.55
N ASP A 179 9.41 14.55 -12.85
CA ASP A 179 10.06 14.60 -14.15
C ASP A 179 11.17 13.53 -14.25
N GLY A 180 11.67 13.32 -15.47
CA GLY A 180 12.68 12.28 -15.74
C GLY A 180 14.05 12.57 -15.14
N ASP A 181 14.27 13.80 -14.67
CA ASP A 181 15.55 14.28 -14.14
C ASP A 181 15.66 14.06 -12.63
N SER A 182 14.51 13.98 -11.93
CA SER A 182 14.46 13.78 -10.48
C SER A 182 14.83 12.36 -10.07
N GLY A 183 15.89 12.22 -9.28
CA GLY A 183 16.27 10.94 -8.69
C GLY A 183 15.28 10.45 -7.61
N VAL A 184 15.36 9.15 -7.26
CA VAL A 184 14.54 8.57 -6.17
C VAL A 184 14.77 9.30 -4.85
N GLU A 185 16.03 9.61 -4.50
CA GLU A 185 16.36 10.34 -3.27
C GLU A 185 15.83 11.77 -3.25
N GLU A 186 15.85 12.45 -4.41
CA GLU A 186 15.29 13.80 -4.53
C GLU A 186 13.77 13.78 -4.33
N THR A 187 13.09 12.79 -4.93
CA THR A 187 11.66 12.59 -4.70
C THR A 187 11.36 12.29 -3.23
N VAL A 188 12.17 11.44 -2.57
CA VAL A 188 12.06 11.16 -1.14
C VAL A 188 12.24 12.44 -0.32
N ALA A 189 13.28 13.21 -0.58
CA ALA A 189 13.55 14.46 0.13
C ALA A 189 12.42 15.49 -0.04
N ALA A 190 11.84 15.59 -1.24
CA ALA A 190 10.70 16.46 -1.50
C ALA A 190 9.47 16.03 -0.70
N VAL A 191 9.18 14.72 -0.62
CA VAL A 191 8.07 14.19 0.19
C VAL A 191 8.33 14.37 1.69
N GLU A 192 9.56 14.12 2.17
CA GLU A 192 9.93 14.37 3.56
C GLU A 192 9.77 15.85 3.94
N LYS A 193 10.07 16.78 3.02
CA LYS A 193 9.84 18.21 3.22
C LYS A 193 8.36 18.55 3.38
N ILE A 194 7.48 17.93 2.59
CA ILE A 194 6.02 18.09 2.71
C ILE A 194 5.54 17.59 4.07
N PHE A 195 6.07 16.44 4.51
CA PHE A 195 5.71 15.84 5.80
C PHE A 195 6.50 16.37 7.00
N ALA A 196 7.36 17.37 6.83
CA ALA A 196 8.32 17.79 7.85
C ALA A 196 7.68 18.10 9.21
N GLY A 197 6.53 18.79 9.22
CA GLY A 197 5.82 19.13 10.45
C GLY A 197 5.21 17.93 11.18
N ALA A 198 4.76 16.91 10.43
CA ALA A 198 4.25 15.67 11.03
C ALA A 198 5.40 14.78 11.52
N LEU A 199 6.47 14.68 10.73
CA LEU A 199 7.67 13.90 11.05
C LEU A 199 8.44 14.46 12.25
N SER A 200 8.41 15.77 12.51
CA SER A 200 9.09 16.38 13.65
C SER A 200 8.35 16.18 14.98
N MET A 201 7.05 15.91 14.94
CA MET A 201 6.18 15.86 16.13
C MET A 201 5.68 14.45 16.48
N GLY A 202 5.60 13.55 15.49
CA GLY A 202 4.96 12.25 15.68
C GLY A 202 5.91 11.18 16.23
N PRO A 203 5.38 10.17 16.94
CA PRO A 203 6.17 9.08 17.49
C PRO A 203 6.75 8.21 16.37
N VAL A 204 8.01 7.83 16.52
CA VAL A 204 8.74 6.97 15.57
C VAL A 204 9.36 5.79 16.31
N ALA A 205 9.72 4.73 15.58
CA ALA A 205 10.55 3.68 16.14
C ALA A 205 11.97 4.22 16.42
N GLU A 206 12.42 4.08 17.65
CA GLU A 206 13.69 4.58 18.16
C GLU A 206 14.78 3.50 18.11
N THR A 207 14.39 2.23 18.16
CA THR A 207 15.31 1.09 18.17
C THR A 207 15.27 0.29 16.87
N ALA A 208 16.38 -0.38 16.56
CA ALA A 208 16.44 -1.35 15.46
C ALA A 208 15.40 -2.48 15.62
N GLY A 209 15.18 -2.94 16.86
CA GLY A 209 14.19 -3.97 17.16
C GLY A 209 12.75 -3.52 16.88
N GLU A 210 12.40 -2.26 17.15
CA GLU A 210 11.11 -1.70 16.77
C GLU A 210 10.95 -1.64 15.25
N ARG A 211 11.97 -1.18 14.53
CA ARG A 211 11.94 -1.12 13.07
C ARG A 211 11.81 -2.50 12.44
N ALA A 212 12.50 -3.50 12.98
CA ALA A 212 12.37 -4.89 12.55
C ALA A 212 10.92 -5.40 12.70
N ARG A 213 10.21 -5.02 13.78
CA ARG A 213 8.79 -5.36 13.96
C ARG A 213 7.88 -4.67 12.93
N LEU A 214 8.17 -3.42 12.57
CA LEU A 214 7.42 -2.72 11.51
C LEU A 214 7.66 -3.32 10.13
N LEU A 215 8.87 -3.79 9.86
CA LEU A 215 9.22 -4.51 8.64
C LEU A 215 8.51 -5.87 8.57
N ARG A 216 8.49 -6.60 9.69
CA ARG A 216 7.71 -7.84 9.83
C ARG A 216 6.23 -7.61 9.56
N TYR A 217 5.64 -6.55 10.11
CA TYR A 217 4.26 -6.16 9.85
C TYR A 217 3.99 -6.00 8.35
N ALA A 218 4.84 -5.25 7.63
CA ALA A 218 4.65 -5.02 6.20
C ALA A 218 4.84 -6.32 5.37
N ASN A 219 5.85 -7.13 5.70
CA ASN A 219 6.06 -8.42 5.04
C ASN A 219 4.88 -9.38 5.27
N ARG A 220 4.33 -9.42 6.50
CA ARG A 220 3.18 -10.26 6.83
C ARG A 220 1.94 -9.88 6.01
N ALA A 221 1.68 -8.59 5.80
CA ALA A 221 0.58 -8.14 4.96
C ALA A 221 0.74 -8.66 3.52
N VAL A 222 1.96 -8.69 2.98
CA VAL A 222 2.23 -9.29 1.67
C VAL A 222 1.94 -10.79 1.68
N VAL A 223 2.37 -11.54 2.70
CA VAL A 223 2.04 -12.98 2.80
C VAL A 223 0.53 -13.20 2.78
N ALA A 224 -0.22 -12.47 3.63
CA ALA A 224 -1.67 -12.57 3.69
C ALA A 224 -2.34 -12.26 2.35
N GLN A 225 -1.87 -11.24 1.62
CA GLN A 225 -2.32 -10.92 0.27
C GLN A 225 -2.14 -12.08 -0.70
N TYR A 226 -0.98 -12.74 -0.70
CA TYR A 226 -0.73 -13.88 -1.59
C TYR A 226 -1.50 -15.13 -1.17
N GLU A 227 -1.59 -15.43 0.12
CA GLU A 227 -2.40 -16.54 0.63
C GLU A 227 -3.87 -16.37 0.25
N ALA A 228 -4.43 -15.17 0.43
CA ALA A 228 -5.80 -14.84 0.03
C ALA A 228 -6.00 -14.89 -1.50
N PHE A 229 -4.96 -14.62 -2.28
CA PHE A 229 -4.99 -14.83 -3.73
C PHE A 229 -5.05 -16.32 -4.08
N PHE A 230 -4.15 -17.14 -3.52
CA PHE A 230 -4.04 -18.57 -3.83
C PHE A 230 -5.19 -19.40 -3.26
N ALA A 231 -5.92 -18.88 -2.28
CA ALA A 231 -7.16 -19.48 -1.80
C ALA A 231 -8.32 -19.40 -2.83
N ARG A 232 -8.18 -18.61 -3.90
CA ARG A 232 -9.25 -18.44 -4.91
C ARG A 232 -9.31 -19.68 -5.82
N PRO A 233 -10.51 -20.23 -6.10
CA PRO A 233 -10.64 -21.42 -6.96
C PRO A 233 -10.05 -21.25 -8.38
N TRP A 234 -9.96 -20.00 -8.84
CA TRP A 234 -9.48 -19.63 -10.17
C TRP A 234 -8.04 -19.13 -10.19
N SER A 235 -7.35 -19.00 -9.05
CA SER A 235 -5.98 -18.47 -9.02
C SER A 235 -5.00 -19.46 -9.63
N PRO A 236 -4.11 -19.03 -10.53
CA PRO A 236 -3.03 -19.87 -11.02
C PRO A 236 -1.90 -19.93 -9.98
N GLY A 237 -1.35 -21.12 -9.76
CA GLY A 237 -0.16 -21.34 -8.94
C GLY A 237 -0.46 -21.63 -7.47
N ASP A 238 0.60 -21.57 -6.66
CA ASP A 238 0.59 -21.92 -5.25
C ASP A 238 1.65 -21.11 -4.48
N ALA A 239 1.41 -20.90 -3.18
CA ALA A 239 2.28 -20.16 -2.27
C ALA A 239 3.69 -20.78 -2.15
N ARG A 240 3.85 -22.08 -2.43
CA ARG A 240 5.16 -22.77 -2.39
C ARG A 240 6.08 -22.42 -3.55
N THR A 241 5.52 -21.98 -4.67
CA THR A 241 6.30 -21.66 -5.88
C THR A 241 6.31 -20.17 -6.20
N ALA A 242 5.38 -19.41 -5.64
CA ALA A 242 5.35 -17.97 -5.80
C ALA A 242 6.44 -17.33 -4.96
N VAL A 243 7.41 -16.69 -5.61
CA VAL A 243 8.52 -15.97 -4.96
C VAL A 243 8.20 -14.49 -4.89
N HIS A 244 8.50 -13.87 -3.75
CA HIS A 244 8.40 -12.43 -3.54
C HIS A 244 9.65 -11.88 -2.86
N ALA A 245 10.01 -10.65 -3.23
CA ALA A 245 11.11 -9.90 -2.63
C ALA A 245 10.64 -9.27 -1.30
N PHE A 246 10.93 -9.91 -0.18
CA PHE A 246 10.55 -9.43 1.14
C PHE A 246 11.58 -8.44 1.69
N ALA A 247 11.08 -7.44 2.41
CA ALA A 247 11.88 -6.41 3.04
C ALA A 247 12.81 -7.04 4.10
N CYS A 248 14.14 -6.85 3.99
CA CYS A 248 15.07 -7.32 5.02
C CYS A 248 14.75 -6.69 6.39
N GLU A 249 14.65 -7.52 7.42
CA GLU A 249 14.20 -7.18 8.78
C GLU A 249 15.36 -6.87 9.74
N CYS A 250 16.51 -6.45 9.21
CA CYS A 250 17.67 -6.14 10.05
C CYS A 250 17.46 -4.93 10.97
N GLY A 251 16.48 -4.07 10.69
CA GLY A 251 16.14 -2.90 11.51
C GLY A 251 17.04 -1.67 11.28
N ARG A 252 18.04 -1.75 10.39
CA ARG A 252 18.86 -0.57 10.02
C ARG A 252 18.04 0.42 9.20
N GLU A 253 18.20 1.70 9.50
CA GLU A 253 17.48 2.81 8.83
C GLU A 253 17.88 3.02 7.36
N ASP A 254 19.09 2.59 6.99
CA ASP A 254 19.68 2.73 5.67
C ASP A 254 19.59 1.47 4.81
N CYS A 255 19.11 0.35 5.37
CA CYS A 255 19.01 -0.91 4.65
C CYS A 255 17.90 -0.87 3.60
N ARG A 256 18.27 -1.21 2.36
CA ARG A 256 17.37 -1.24 1.20
C ARG A 256 17.23 -2.64 0.59
N ASP A 257 17.89 -3.62 1.21
CA ASP A 257 17.95 -4.97 0.66
C ASP A 257 16.63 -5.69 0.87
N ASP A 258 16.28 -6.45 -0.15
CA ASP A 258 15.18 -7.38 -0.14
C ASP A 258 15.73 -8.80 -0.29
N ILE A 259 14.95 -9.78 0.11
CA ILE A 259 15.27 -11.20 -0.03
C ILE A 259 14.12 -11.91 -0.72
N ASP A 260 14.45 -12.61 -1.80
CA ASP A 260 13.52 -13.44 -2.53
C ASP A 260 13.26 -14.73 -1.75
N LEU A 261 12.00 -14.93 -1.34
CA LEU A 261 11.53 -16.15 -0.68
C LEU A 261 10.22 -16.60 -1.31
N ALA A 262 9.97 -17.91 -1.32
CA ALA A 262 8.62 -18.39 -1.59
C ALA A 262 7.67 -17.88 -0.50
N ILE A 263 6.41 -17.59 -0.85
CA ILE A 263 5.41 -17.12 0.13
C ILE A 263 5.28 -18.11 1.29
N ALA A 264 5.28 -19.42 0.99
CA ALA A 264 5.17 -20.47 2.00
C ALA A 264 6.41 -20.63 2.90
N ASP A 265 7.56 -20.07 2.50
CA ASP A 265 8.80 -20.12 3.28
C ASP A 265 8.93 -18.93 4.24
N PHE A 266 8.01 -17.95 4.17
CA PHE A 266 7.96 -16.88 5.15
C PHE A 266 7.60 -17.46 6.52
N PRO A 267 8.29 -17.09 7.62
CA PRO A 267 8.08 -17.71 8.93
C PRO A 267 6.62 -17.65 9.36
N ALA A 268 6.09 -18.73 9.91
CA ALA A 268 4.70 -18.78 10.38
C ALA A 268 4.47 -17.87 11.62
N PRO A 269 3.24 -17.40 11.84
CA PRO A 269 2.87 -16.74 13.09
C PRO A 269 3.09 -17.64 14.33
N PRO A 270 3.23 -17.07 15.55
CA PRO A 270 3.09 -15.65 15.88
C PRO A 270 4.29 -14.79 15.45
N ASP A 271 4.04 -13.51 15.14
CA ASP A 271 5.07 -12.52 14.79
C ASP A 271 5.66 -11.85 16.04
N ASP A 272 6.21 -12.67 16.93
CA ASP A 272 6.85 -12.22 18.18
C ASP A 272 8.38 -12.31 18.13
N ALA A 273 9.04 -12.11 19.27
CA ALA A 273 10.50 -12.12 19.36
C ALA A 273 11.13 -13.50 19.09
N ALA A 274 10.36 -14.59 19.19
CA ALA A 274 10.85 -15.95 18.92
C ALA A 274 10.78 -16.30 17.42
N SER A 275 9.98 -15.58 16.63
CA SER A 275 9.88 -15.79 15.18
C SER A 275 11.20 -15.44 14.49
N PRO A 276 11.76 -16.35 13.66
CA PRO A 276 13.03 -16.11 12.99
C PRO A 276 12.91 -14.92 12.02
N PRO A 277 13.87 -13.99 12.01
CA PRO A 277 13.82 -12.84 11.10
C PRO A 277 14.09 -13.25 9.66
N VAL A 278 13.51 -12.49 8.73
CA VAL A 278 13.84 -12.56 7.31
C VAL A 278 14.96 -11.55 7.02
N LEU A 279 16.16 -12.05 6.72
CA LEU A 279 17.37 -11.24 6.58
C LEU A 279 18.03 -11.49 5.22
N ALA A 280 18.44 -10.40 4.57
CA ALA A 280 19.28 -10.47 3.37
C ALA A 280 20.63 -11.16 3.69
N PRO A 281 21.29 -11.79 2.69
CA PRO A 281 22.57 -12.46 2.89
C PRO A 281 23.61 -11.57 3.58
N GLY A 282 24.22 -12.07 4.66
CA GLY A 282 25.23 -11.34 5.45
C GLY A 282 24.67 -10.33 6.46
N HIS A 283 23.35 -10.18 6.56
CA HIS A 283 22.73 -9.28 7.54
C HIS A 283 22.53 -9.97 8.89
N HIS A 284 22.56 -9.16 9.94
CA HIS A 284 22.16 -9.52 11.30
C HIS A 284 21.16 -8.48 11.80
N ARG A 285 20.35 -8.83 12.82
CA ARG A 285 19.55 -7.82 13.50
C ARG A 285 20.47 -6.77 14.10
N ALA A 286 20.24 -5.51 13.77
CA ALA A 286 20.94 -4.41 14.40
C ALA A 286 20.66 -4.41 15.91
N ARG A 287 21.70 -4.08 16.66
CA ARG A 287 21.67 -4.05 18.14
C ARG A 287 20.89 -2.84 18.63
#